data_AF-A0A9C9G896-F1
#
_entry.id   AF-A0A9C9G896-F1
#
_cell.length_a   1.000
_cell.length_b   1.000
_cell.length_c   1.000
_cell.angle_alpha   90.00
_cell.angle_beta   90.00
_cell.angle_gamma   90.00
#
_symmetry.space_group_name_H-M   'P 1'
#
loop_
_entity.id
_entity.type
_entity.pdbx_description
1 polymer ?
#
loop_
_entity_poly.entity_id
_entity_poly.type
_entity_poly.pdbx_seq_one_letter_code
_entity_poly.pdbx_strand_id
1 'polypeptide(L)'
;MALSWTIPEMWQQQSLRLSAWFAEPQTNALASENIEGVGRLLQQAYLKGAETPLLKIMDMVARYWLDHFSQVDFDNQLSTLGSEKYRAMASLVYGQLLLSRKRSGAHDMLKQGFDRIQPWLQADEYFTLLKRHKQLSVLSLGQSASAALSLQALLNEAVVVRNILGDGHARPRNDDRSDTLG
;
A
#
# COMPACT_ATOMS: atom_id res chain seq x y z
N MET A 1 -9.90 10.07 -10.13
CA MET A 1 -10.89 10.22 -9.05
C MET A 1 -10.38 9.44 -7.85
N ALA A 2 -9.95 10.15 -6.81
CA ALA A 2 -9.66 9.52 -5.52
C ALA A 2 -11.01 9.24 -4.86
N LEU A 3 -11.27 7.99 -4.55
CA LEU A 3 -12.53 7.59 -3.96
C LEU A 3 -12.36 7.59 -2.44
N SER A 4 -12.99 8.56 -1.77
CA SER A 4 -13.11 8.58 -0.31
C SER A 4 -14.22 7.61 0.08
N TRP A 5 -13.92 6.32 0.13
CA TRP A 5 -14.86 5.33 0.59
C TRP A 5 -14.78 5.19 2.11
N THR A 6 -15.92 4.95 2.75
CA THR A 6 -15.92 4.37 4.10
C THR A 6 -15.66 2.86 4.00
N ILE A 7 -14.95 2.29 4.98
CA ILE A 7 -14.66 0.84 5.00
C ILE A 7 -15.93 -0.04 4.87
N PRO A 8 -17.09 0.35 5.46
CA PRO A 8 -18.35 -0.36 5.25
C PRO A 8 -18.85 -0.36 3.80
N GLU A 9 -18.68 0.72 3.04
CA GLU A 9 -19.12 0.82 1.63
C GLU A 9 -18.30 -0.08 0.70
N MET A 10 -16.98 -0.17 0.92
CA MET A 10 -16.11 -1.09 0.17
C MET A 10 -16.53 -2.55 0.35
N TRP A 11 -17.12 -2.89 1.50
CA TRP A 11 -17.58 -4.24 1.81
C TRP A 11 -18.92 -4.59 1.15
N GLN A 12 -19.85 -3.62 1.04
CA GLN A 12 -21.12 -3.83 0.35
C GLN A 12 -20.96 -4.10 -1.15
N GLN A 13 -19.87 -3.60 -1.76
CA GLN A 13 -19.65 -3.69 -3.21
C GLN A 13 -18.93 -4.98 -3.68
N GLN A 14 -18.68 -5.97 -2.79
CA GLN A 14 -18.19 -7.34 -3.09
C GLN A 14 -16.97 -7.50 -4.03
N SER A 15 -16.27 -6.44 -4.44
CA SER A 15 -15.16 -6.49 -5.39
C SER A 15 -13.85 -5.96 -4.79
N LEU A 16 -13.46 -6.51 -3.65
CA LEU A 16 -12.12 -6.27 -3.09
C LEU A 16 -11.08 -6.90 -4.02
N ARG A 17 -10.53 -6.07 -4.91
CA ARG A 17 -9.37 -6.43 -5.74
C ARG A 17 -8.12 -6.50 -4.87
N LEU A 18 -7.37 -7.59 -4.97
CA LEU A 18 -6.10 -7.77 -4.27
C LEU A 18 -5.05 -6.75 -4.73
N SER A 19 -5.19 -6.22 -5.94
CA SER A 19 -4.35 -5.14 -6.46
C SER A 19 -4.75 -3.74 -6.00
N ALA A 20 -5.83 -3.58 -5.22
CA ALA A 20 -6.27 -2.27 -4.75
C ALA A 20 -5.22 -1.62 -3.84
N TRP A 21 -5.32 -0.30 -3.71
CA TRP A 21 -4.53 0.48 -2.77
C TRP A 21 -5.37 0.77 -1.54
N PHE A 22 -4.93 0.30 -0.38
CA PHE A 22 -5.65 0.37 0.90
C PHE A 22 -5.06 1.40 1.86
N ALA A 23 -3.99 2.08 1.46
CA ALA A 23 -3.29 3.06 2.26
C ALA A 23 -3.55 4.50 1.78
N GLU A 24 -4.79 4.80 1.40
CA GLU A 24 -5.18 6.19 1.22
C GLU A 24 -5.21 6.88 2.60
N PRO A 25 -4.56 8.05 2.76
CA PRO A 25 -4.57 8.79 4.02
C PRO A 25 -6.00 9.07 4.49
N GLN A 26 -6.25 8.77 5.77
CA GLN A 26 -7.52 9.04 6.42
C GLN A 26 -7.37 10.19 7.41
N THR A 27 -8.44 10.96 7.58
CA THR A 27 -8.55 11.90 8.70
C THR A 27 -8.81 11.11 9.98
N ASN A 28 -8.44 11.67 11.14
CA ASN A 28 -8.73 11.04 12.43
C ASN A 28 -10.23 10.76 12.62
N ALA A 29 -11.10 11.66 12.16
CA ALA A 29 -12.55 11.46 12.22
C ALA A 29 -12.99 10.22 11.41
N LEU A 30 -12.52 10.10 10.17
CA LEU A 30 -12.86 8.95 9.32
C LEU A 30 -12.26 7.64 9.85
N ALA A 31 -11.03 7.67 10.34
CA ALA A 31 -10.39 6.49 10.92
C ALA A 31 -11.10 6.02 12.22
N SER A 32 -11.56 6.95 13.05
CA SER A 32 -12.37 6.66 14.24
C SER A 32 -13.76 6.10 13.87
N GLU A 33 -14.42 6.65 12.85
CA GLU A 33 -15.69 6.07 12.38
C GLU A 33 -15.50 4.64 11.85
N ASN A 34 -14.42 4.43 11.09
CA ASN A 34 -14.05 3.14 10.56
C ASN A 34 -13.76 2.11 11.66
N ILE A 35 -13.00 2.45 12.71
CA ILE A 35 -12.67 1.51 13.79
C ILE A 35 -13.93 1.12 14.57
N GLU A 36 -14.85 2.06 14.83
CA GLU A 36 -16.12 1.75 15.49
C GLU A 36 -17.01 0.85 14.63
N GLY A 37 -17.11 1.15 13.34
CA GLY A 37 -17.87 0.35 12.38
C GLY A 37 -17.34 -1.09 12.28
N VAL A 38 -16.02 -1.24 12.13
CA VAL A 38 -15.36 -2.54 12.09
C VAL A 38 -15.51 -3.28 13.42
N GLY A 39 -15.37 -2.59 14.55
CA GLY A 39 -15.56 -3.17 15.89
C GLY A 39 -16.94 -3.77 16.09
N ARG A 40 -18.00 -3.07 15.67
CA ARG A 40 -19.39 -3.59 15.72
C ARG A 40 -19.56 -4.85 14.87
N LEU A 41 -19.00 -4.87 13.67
CA LEU A 41 -19.08 -6.01 12.76
C LEU A 41 -18.28 -7.22 13.27
N LEU A 42 -17.08 -6.99 13.82
CA LEU A 42 -16.26 -8.03 14.45
C LEU A 42 -16.97 -8.65 15.65
N GLN A 43 -17.55 -7.83 16.53
CA GLN A 43 -18.31 -8.30 17.68
C GLN A 43 -19.49 -9.20 17.23
N GLN A 44 -20.25 -8.78 16.23
CA GLN A 44 -21.34 -9.58 15.67
C GLN A 44 -20.85 -10.89 15.05
N ALA A 45 -19.71 -10.88 14.36
CA ALA A 45 -19.12 -12.07 13.78
C ALA A 45 -18.67 -13.06 14.86
N TYR A 46 -18.03 -12.58 15.94
CA TYR A 46 -17.62 -13.42 17.06
C TYR A 46 -18.81 -14.08 17.77
N LEU A 47 -19.90 -13.36 17.98
CA LEU A 47 -21.14 -13.93 18.54
C LEU A 47 -21.72 -15.06 17.67
N LYS A 48 -21.44 -15.04 16.37
CA LYS A 48 -21.87 -16.06 15.39
C LYS A 48 -20.81 -17.12 15.12
N GLY A 49 -19.64 -17.06 15.78
CA GLY A 49 -18.51 -17.96 15.53
C GLY A 49 -17.90 -17.83 14.12
N ALA A 50 -18.11 -16.71 13.43
CA ALA A 50 -17.65 -16.51 12.06
C ALA A 50 -16.25 -15.88 12.01
N GLU A 51 -15.36 -16.45 11.21
CA GLU A 51 -14.07 -15.81 10.90
C GLU A 51 -14.24 -14.65 9.92
N THR A 52 -13.66 -13.50 10.23
CA THR A 52 -13.76 -12.29 9.41
C THR A 52 -12.38 -11.66 9.17
N PRO A 53 -11.47 -12.37 8.46
CA PRO A 53 -10.09 -11.92 8.25
C PRO A 53 -9.99 -10.57 7.54
N LEU A 54 -10.92 -10.25 6.64
CA LEU A 54 -11.00 -8.94 5.99
C LEU A 54 -11.31 -7.82 6.98
N LEU A 55 -12.21 -8.04 7.96
CA LEU A 55 -12.50 -7.05 8.99
C LEU A 55 -11.27 -6.79 9.87
N LYS A 56 -10.47 -7.83 10.17
CA LYS A 56 -9.19 -7.65 10.87
C LYS A 56 -8.21 -6.78 10.06
N ILE A 57 -8.08 -7.02 8.74
CA ILE A 57 -7.22 -6.19 7.87
C ILE A 57 -7.70 -4.73 7.85
N MET A 58 -9.02 -4.51 7.86
CA MET A 58 -9.59 -3.16 7.92
C MET A 58 -9.40 -2.47 9.28
N ASP A 59 -9.53 -3.21 10.38
CA ASP A 59 -9.21 -2.74 11.74
C ASP A 59 -7.76 -2.24 11.80
N MET A 60 -6.83 -3.02 11.24
CA MET A 60 -5.42 -2.63 11.11
C MET A 60 -5.25 -1.30 10.36
N VAL A 61 -5.93 -1.12 9.21
CA VAL A 61 -5.85 0.13 8.44
C VAL A 61 -6.34 1.33 9.27
N ALA A 62 -7.48 1.20 9.94
CA ALA A 62 -8.04 2.27 10.76
C ALA A 62 -7.12 2.59 11.95
N ARG A 63 -6.65 1.57 12.69
CA ARG A 63 -5.72 1.74 13.82
C ARG A 63 -4.39 2.36 13.39
N TYR A 64 -3.89 2.04 12.20
CA TYR A 64 -2.66 2.64 11.67
C TYR A 64 -2.81 4.15 11.49
N TRP A 65 -3.92 4.61 10.93
CA TRP A 65 -4.17 6.04 10.73
C TRP A 65 -4.42 6.82 12.02
N LEU A 66 -4.84 6.14 13.09
CA LEU A 66 -4.94 6.71 14.44
C LEU A 66 -3.63 6.65 15.23
N ASP A 67 -2.52 6.24 14.63
CA ASP A 67 -1.24 6.01 15.33
C ASP A 67 -1.34 4.98 16.48
N HIS A 68 -2.33 4.10 16.44
CA HIS A 68 -2.63 3.06 17.45
C HIS A 68 -2.24 1.64 16.96
N PHE A 69 -1.33 1.55 15.98
CA PHE A 69 -0.91 0.28 15.38
C PHE A 69 0.60 0.22 15.18
N SER A 70 1.25 -0.71 15.88
CA SER A 70 2.69 -0.95 15.84
C SER A 70 3.06 -2.16 14.98
N GLN A 71 4.36 -2.41 14.80
CA GLN A 71 4.86 -3.66 14.21
C GLN A 71 4.45 -4.88 15.06
N VAL A 72 4.46 -4.75 16.39
CA VAL A 72 4.07 -5.85 17.29
C VAL A 72 2.58 -6.18 17.13
N ASP A 73 1.73 -5.18 16.97
CA ASP A 73 0.31 -5.39 16.66
C ASP A 73 0.13 -6.11 15.32
N PHE A 74 0.93 -5.74 14.31
CA PHE A 74 0.93 -6.40 13.01
C PHE A 74 1.29 -7.89 13.13
N ASP A 75 2.41 -8.21 13.79
CA ASP A 75 2.89 -9.58 13.94
C ASP A 75 1.87 -10.45 14.72
N ASN A 76 1.31 -9.89 15.79
CA ASN A 76 0.24 -10.53 16.56
C ASN A 76 -0.98 -10.80 15.68
N GLN A 77 -1.45 -9.79 14.93
CA GLN A 77 -2.62 -9.94 14.08
C GLN A 77 -2.40 -10.99 12.98
N LEU A 78 -1.22 -11.01 12.37
CA LEU A 78 -0.84 -11.97 11.33
C LEU A 78 -0.95 -13.42 11.82
N SER A 79 -0.59 -13.67 13.08
CA SER A 79 -0.72 -14.99 13.72
C SER A 79 -2.17 -15.47 13.86
N THR A 80 -3.13 -14.53 13.90
CA THR A 80 -4.57 -14.82 14.06
C THR A 80 -5.34 -14.95 12.74
N LEU A 81 -4.67 -14.74 11.59
CA LEU A 81 -5.27 -14.89 10.27
C LEU A 81 -5.13 -16.35 9.82
N GLY A 82 -6.27 -17.06 9.72
CA GLY A 82 -6.29 -18.51 9.46
C GLY A 82 -5.81 -18.94 8.06
N SER A 83 -5.85 -18.06 7.06
CA SER A 83 -5.47 -18.37 5.68
C SER A 83 -4.20 -17.64 5.25
N GLU A 84 -3.33 -18.34 4.52
CA GLU A 84 -2.14 -17.74 3.91
C GLU A 84 -2.48 -16.61 2.93
N LYS A 85 -3.61 -16.71 2.22
CA LYS A 85 -4.11 -15.63 1.36
C LYS A 85 -4.28 -14.33 2.13
N TYR A 86 -4.93 -14.40 3.28
CA TYR A 86 -5.20 -13.20 4.09
C TYR A 86 -3.96 -12.71 4.82
N ARG A 87 -3.04 -13.61 5.21
CA ARG A 87 -1.72 -13.21 5.72
C ARG A 87 -0.92 -12.45 4.68
N ALA A 88 -0.86 -12.95 3.45
CA ALA A 88 -0.21 -12.28 2.33
C ALA A 88 -0.85 -10.92 2.01
N MET A 89 -2.19 -10.86 2.02
CA MET A 89 -2.92 -9.61 1.84
C MET A 89 -2.62 -8.61 2.96
N ALA A 90 -2.60 -9.05 4.23
CA ALA A 90 -2.26 -8.20 5.36
C ALA A 90 -0.84 -7.64 5.24
N SER A 91 0.15 -8.45 4.88
CA SER A 91 1.53 -8.00 4.62
C SER A 91 1.59 -6.98 3.48
N LEU A 92 0.83 -7.20 2.40
CA LEU A 92 0.76 -6.25 1.29
C LEU A 92 0.15 -4.92 1.74
N VAL A 93 -0.99 -4.94 2.44
CA VAL A 93 -1.65 -3.73 2.96
C VAL A 93 -0.75 -2.99 3.96
N TYR A 94 -0.09 -3.71 4.85
CA TYR A 94 0.83 -3.10 5.81
C TYR A 94 2.02 -2.43 5.13
N GLY A 95 2.59 -3.06 4.09
CA GLY A 95 3.59 -2.43 3.24
C GLY A 95 3.10 -1.15 2.55
N GLN A 96 1.84 -1.12 2.09
CA GLN A 96 1.24 0.09 1.52
C GLN A 96 1.10 1.20 2.56
N LEU A 97 0.67 0.88 3.78
CA LEU A 97 0.54 1.83 4.89
C LEU A 97 1.89 2.45 5.27
N LEU A 98 2.92 1.61 5.45
CA LEU A 98 4.29 2.07 5.67
C LEU A 98 4.78 2.98 4.55
N LEU A 99 4.50 2.62 3.29
CA LEU A 99 4.93 3.41 2.13
C LEU A 99 4.22 4.76 2.05
N SER A 100 2.94 4.83 2.40
CA SER A 100 2.17 6.09 2.46
C SER A 100 2.78 7.09 3.44
N ARG A 101 3.48 6.62 4.48
CA ARG A 101 4.25 7.46 5.40
C ARG A 101 5.76 7.41 5.18
N LYS A 102 6.20 6.87 4.04
CA LYS A 102 7.62 6.72 3.63
C LYS A 102 8.51 6.08 4.70
N ARG A 103 7.98 5.10 5.43
CA ARG A 103 8.71 4.40 6.51
C ARG A 103 9.62 3.31 5.97
N SER A 104 10.77 3.12 6.60
CA SER A 104 11.68 2.01 6.30
C SER A 104 10.98 0.66 6.48
N GLY A 105 11.37 -0.34 5.68
CA GLY A 105 10.73 -1.66 5.64
C GLY A 105 9.47 -1.73 4.76
N ALA A 106 8.96 -0.61 4.24
CA ALA A 106 7.80 -0.62 3.35
C ALA A 106 8.03 -1.47 2.09
N HIS A 107 9.18 -1.31 1.43
CA HIS A 107 9.51 -2.10 0.24
C HIS A 107 9.64 -3.60 0.53
N ASP A 108 10.23 -3.96 1.67
CA ASP A 108 10.36 -5.36 2.07
C ASP A 108 9.00 -5.99 2.34
N MET A 109 8.11 -5.27 3.04
CA MET A 109 6.75 -5.74 3.29
C MET A 109 5.93 -5.87 2.01
N LEU A 110 6.04 -4.89 1.10
CA LEU A 110 5.38 -4.95 -0.21
C LEU A 110 5.88 -6.13 -1.05
N LYS A 111 7.19 -6.39 -1.05
CA LYS A 111 7.79 -7.53 -1.74
C LYS A 111 7.32 -8.85 -1.13
N GLN A 112 7.40 -8.99 0.19
CA GLN A 112 6.96 -10.20 0.90
C GLN A 112 5.47 -10.48 0.68
N GLY A 113 4.62 -9.45 0.78
CA GLY A 113 3.20 -9.57 0.50
C GLY A 113 2.93 -9.97 -0.95
N PHE A 114 3.64 -9.35 -1.90
CA PHE A 114 3.51 -9.68 -3.33
C PHE A 114 3.93 -11.12 -3.64
N ASP A 115 5.10 -11.55 -3.19
CA ASP A 115 5.63 -12.89 -3.44
C ASP A 115 4.67 -13.96 -2.91
N ARG A 116 4.03 -13.71 -1.76
CA ARG A 116 3.08 -14.64 -1.15
C ARG A 116 1.71 -14.58 -1.79
N ILE A 117 1.20 -13.41 -2.18
CA ILE A 117 -0.18 -13.28 -2.68
C ILE A 117 -0.35 -13.77 -4.13
N GLN A 118 0.75 -13.90 -4.89
CA GLN A 118 0.79 -14.31 -6.30
C GLN A 118 -0.16 -15.44 -6.69
N PRO A 119 -0.28 -16.56 -5.96
CA PRO A 119 -1.16 -17.67 -6.33
C PRO A 119 -2.65 -17.31 -6.41
N TRP A 120 -3.06 -16.19 -5.79
CA TRP A 120 -4.44 -15.74 -5.74
C TRP A 120 -4.74 -14.54 -6.64
N LEU A 121 -3.73 -13.97 -7.31
CA LEU A 121 -3.90 -12.82 -8.19
C LEU A 121 -4.44 -13.26 -9.56
N GLN A 122 -5.41 -12.51 -10.07
CA GLN A 122 -5.70 -12.54 -11.50
C GLN A 122 -4.56 -11.87 -12.29
N ALA A 123 -4.47 -12.15 -13.60
CA ALA A 123 -3.38 -11.62 -14.43
C ALA A 123 -3.33 -10.08 -14.42
N ASP A 124 -4.48 -9.40 -14.51
CA ASP A 124 -4.56 -7.94 -14.46
C ASP A 124 -4.11 -7.37 -13.10
N GLU A 125 -4.48 -8.05 -12.01
CA GLU A 125 -4.06 -7.70 -10.65
C GLU A 125 -2.55 -7.86 -10.45
N TYR A 126 -1.98 -8.96 -10.96
CA TYR A 126 -0.54 -9.22 -10.93
C TYR A 126 0.25 -8.10 -11.61
N PHE A 127 -0.09 -7.78 -12.86
CA PHE A 127 0.63 -6.73 -13.59
C PHE A 127 0.41 -5.34 -12.99
N THR A 128 -0.78 -5.08 -12.43
CA THR A 128 -1.07 -3.83 -11.72
C THR A 128 -0.16 -3.65 -10.52
N LEU A 129 -0.01 -4.68 -9.67
CA LEU A 129 0.86 -4.63 -8.51
C LEU A 129 2.33 -4.55 -8.91
N LEU A 130 2.78 -5.37 -9.85
CA LEU A 130 4.16 -5.38 -10.34
C LEU A 130 4.58 -4.00 -10.88
N LYS A 131 3.74 -3.41 -11.74
CA LYS A 131 3.99 -2.08 -12.30
C LYS A 131 4.08 -1.02 -11.20
N ARG A 132 3.13 -1.04 -10.25
CA ARG A 132 3.11 -0.10 -9.12
C ARG A 132 4.36 -0.23 -8.25
N HIS A 133 4.75 -1.45 -7.88
CA HIS A 133 5.93 -1.70 -7.06
C HIS A 133 7.20 -1.19 -7.75
N LYS A 134 7.34 -1.47 -9.05
CA LYS A 134 8.46 -0.95 -9.86
C LYS A 134 8.48 0.57 -9.95
N GLN A 135 7.31 1.21 -10.05
CA GLN A 135 7.24 2.67 -10.08
C GLN A 135 7.64 3.29 -8.75
N LEU A 136 7.26 2.67 -7.63
CA LEU A 136 7.47 3.21 -6.29
C LEU A 136 8.82 2.83 -5.67
N SER A 137 9.57 1.88 -6.24
CA SER A 137 10.84 1.38 -5.69
C SER A 137 11.98 2.41 -5.65
N VAL A 138 11.79 3.57 -6.27
CA VAL A 138 12.77 4.67 -6.31
C VAL A 138 12.60 5.66 -5.15
N LEU A 139 11.54 5.52 -4.35
CA LEU A 139 11.25 6.45 -3.26
C LEU A 139 12.23 6.26 -2.10
N SER A 140 12.76 7.36 -1.58
CA SER A 140 13.58 7.35 -0.37
C SER A 140 12.70 7.16 0.87
N LEU A 141 13.03 6.15 1.68
CA LEU A 141 12.32 5.81 2.92
C LEU A 141 13.17 6.16 4.14
N GLY A 142 12.53 6.56 5.23
CA GLY A 142 13.19 6.94 6.48
C GLY A 142 12.68 6.16 7.69
N GLN A 143 13.42 6.20 8.80
CA GLN A 143 12.97 5.57 10.06
C GLN A 143 11.77 6.31 10.67
N SER A 144 11.78 7.64 10.58
CA SER A 144 10.67 8.49 11.05
C SER A 144 9.58 8.57 9.99
N ALA A 145 8.32 8.56 10.44
CA ALA A 145 7.18 8.71 9.56
C ALA A 145 7.13 10.12 8.95
N SER A 146 6.98 10.19 7.63
CA SER A 146 6.67 11.43 6.92
C SER A 146 5.18 11.75 6.97
N ALA A 147 4.80 12.92 6.45
CA ALA A 147 3.42 13.23 6.14
C ALA A 147 2.81 12.14 5.25
N ALA A 148 1.55 11.80 5.50
CA ALA A 148 0.83 10.76 4.77
C ALA A 148 0.57 11.20 3.32
N LEU A 149 0.87 10.33 2.37
CA LEU A 149 0.72 10.58 0.93
C LEU A 149 -0.24 9.58 0.29
N SER A 150 -1.12 10.07 -0.57
CA SER A 150 -1.96 9.22 -1.44
C SER A 150 -1.11 8.45 -2.45
N LEU A 151 -1.67 7.41 -3.05
CA LEU A 151 -0.97 6.68 -4.12
C LEU A 151 -0.55 7.61 -5.25
N GLN A 152 -1.42 8.54 -5.66
CA GLN A 152 -1.11 9.47 -6.74
C GLN A 152 0.05 10.40 -6.38
N ALA A 153 0.11 10.89 -5.15
CA ALA A 153 1.19 11.74 -4.68
C ALA A 153 2.54 10.97 -4.67
N LEU A 154 2.54 9.73 -4.18
CA LEU A 154 3.71 8.85 -4.21
C LEU A 154 4.19 8.57 -5.65
N LEU A 155 3.27 8.30 -6.57
CA LEU A 155 3.60 8.06 -7.98
C LEU A 155 4.18 9.31 -8.64
N ASN A 156 3.64 10.50 -8.35
CA ASN A 156 4.17 11.76 -8.84
C ASN A 156 5.59 12.01 -8.32
N GLU A 157 5.82 11.81 -7.02
CA GLU A 157 7.14 11.93 -6.41
C GLU A 157 8.14 10.96 -7.07
N ALA A 158 7.73 9.71 -7.28
CA ALA A 158 8.58 8.71 -7.91
C ALA A 158 8.93 9.03 -9.38
N VAL A 159 8.09 9.79 -10.09
CA VAL A 159 8.43 10.31 -11.43
C VAL A 159 9.48 11.40 -11.31
N VAL A 160 9.32 12.35 -10.39
CA VAL A 160 10.29 13.43 -10.17
C VAL A 160 11.67 12.88 -9.80
N VAL A 161 11.73 11.92 -8.87
CA VAL A 161 12.99 11.26 -8.47
C VAL A 161 13.65 10.57 -9.65
N ARG A 162 12.88 9.86 -10.49
CA ARG A 162 13.42 9.21 -11.69
C ARG A 162 13.96 10.19 -12.71
N ASN A 163 13.33 11.34 -12.91
CA ASN A 163 13.83 12.35 -13.84
C ASN A 163 15.16 12.91 -13.34
N ILE A 164 15.27 13.24 -12.05
CA ILE A 164 16.53 13.73 -11.46
C ILE A 164 17.65 12.69 -11.59
N LEU A 165 17.36 11.42 -11.32
CA LEU A 165 18.35 10.34 -11.44
C LEU A 165 18.70 10.00 -12.90
N GLY A 166 17.74 10.13 -13.83
CA GLY A 166 17.90 9.89 -15.26
C GLY A 166 18.65 11.00 -15.99
N ASP A 167 18.46 12.25 -15.58
CA ASP A 167 19.18 13.42 -16.09
C ASP A 167 20.67 13.42 -15.69
N GLY A 168 21.07 12.54 -14.76
CA GLY A 168 22.48 12.30 -14.42
C GLY A 168 23.28 11.51 -15.48
N HIS A 169 22.62 10.82 -16.42
CA HIS A 169 23.29 9.87 -17.33
C HIS A 169 22.86 9.94 -18.82
N ALA A 170 22.36 11.08 -19.32
CA ALA A 170 22.13 11.22 -20.77
C ALA A 170 22.30 12.66 -21.30
N ARG A 171 23.54 13.02 -21.64
CA ARG A 171 23.86 13.70 -22.90
C ARG A 171 25.35 13.51 -23.25
N PRO A 172 25.70 12.55 -24.12
CA PRO A 172 26.90 12.73 -24.94
C PRO A 172 26.66 13.99 -25.77
N ARG A 173 27.54 14.96 -25.60
CA ARG A 173 27.60 16.20 -26.37
C ARG A 173 27.97 15.83 -27.81
N ASN A 174 26.97 15.47 -28.59
CA ASN A 174 27.12 15.30 -30.03
C ASN A 174 26.90 16.66 -30.67
N ASP A 175 27.97 17.45 -30.78
CA ASP A 175 28.08 18.47 -31.82
C ASP A 175 29.47 18.31 -32.43
N ASP A 176 29.59 17.15 -33.08
CA ASP A 176 30.56 16.85 -34.11
C ASP A 176 30.22 17.73 -35.31
N ARG A 177 30.76 18.96 -35.31
CA ARG A 177 30.73 19.84 -36.48
C ARG A 177 31.93 19.49 -37.35
N SER A 178 31.72 18.43 -38.10
CA SER A 178 32.35 18.07 -39.37
C SER A 178 32.93 19.26 -40.15
N ASP A 179 34.14 19.04 -40.64
CA ASP A 179 34.52 19.19 -42.04
C ASP A 179 33.77 20.25 -42.85
N THR A 180 34.43 21.39 -43.03
CA THR A 180 34.40 22.06 -44.33
C THR A 180 35.84 22.14 -44.83
N LEU A 181 36.19 21.22 -45.74
CA LEU A 181 37.24 21.41 -46.73
C LEU A 181 36.84 22.58 -47.64
N GLY A 182 37.80 23.48 -47.90
CA GLY A 182 37.69 24.61 -48.82
C GLY A 182 38.89 25.53 -48.70
#